data_AF-A0A858Q8Q5-F1
#
_entry.id   AF-A0A858Q8Q5-F1
#
_cell.length_a   1.000
_cell.length_b   1.000
_cell.length_c   1.000
_cell.angle_alpha   90.00
_cell.angle_beta   90.00
_cell.angle_gamma   90.00
#
_symmetry.space_group_name_H-M   'P 1'
#
loop_
_entity.id
_entity.type
_entity.pdbx_description
1 polymer ?
#
loop_
_entity_poly.entity_id
_entity_poly.type
_entity_poly.pdbx_seq_one_letter_code
_entity_poly.pdbx_strand_id
1 'polypeptide(L)'
;MSSVYIPYLLAVRRLRARLDATARELAGWVFLGPELGGLAAFVRADVLDDPPRFYFPLAVDDPGADYLGDLHYVWFREEDIEAFEPGCRFVAGGDLIRRWGKALGEDVQDFIQARCDEGVLEVIYPNAAAVSWGVGGAVRETALFFADQVWEVEARHGLGDGEGAGEALGADEDALAVEVIEEGNAPWFVVKRQRDGWVEVLKRLAWAVHLERGQAVDWVEAWVRLVRDPPKGLGIEVKEGGRAVVMKGEKELRKDGFKRRWGRYVKGVKHI
;
A
#
# COMPACT_ATOMS: atom_id res chain seq x y z
N MET A 1 -13.15 -15.22 -22.70
CA MET A 1 -11.75 -15.66 -22.88
C MET A 1 -11.21 -15.93 -21.48
N SER A 2 -10.52 -17.03 -21.25
CA SER A 2 -9.89 -17.29 -19.94
C SER A 2 -8.73 -16.30 -19.78
N SER A 3 -8.75 -15.48 -18.74
CA SER A 3 -7.67 -14.54 -18.45
C SER A 3 -6.44 -15.33 -18.01
N VAL A 4 -5.31 -15.15 -18.69
CA VAL A 4 -4.03 -15.75 -18.29
C VAL A 4 -3.43 -14.90 -17.19
N TYR A 5 -3.00 -15.55 -16.11
CA TYR A 5 -2.35 -14.90 -14.98
C TYR A 5 -0.87 -15.31 -14.90
N ILE A 6 -0.01 -14.34 -14.59
CA ILE A 6 1.44 -14.54 -14.43
C ILE A 6 1.87 -14.19 -13.00
N PRO A 7 2.87 -14.90 -12.44
CA PRO A 7 3.36 -14.63 -11.11
C PRO A 7 4.20 -13.34 -11.09
N TYR A 8 4.31 -12.73 -9.91
CA TYR A 8 5.09 -11.50 -9.65
C TYR A 8 6.46 -11.43 -10.34
N LEU A 9 7.30 -12.47 -10.19
CA LEU A 9 8.65 -12.44 -10.77
C LEU A 9 8.64 -12.31 -12.30
N LEU A 10 7.66 -12.90 -12.97
CA LEU A 10 7.51 -12.77 -14.41
C LEU A 10 6.97 -11.38 -14.78
N ALA A 11 6.02 -10.84 -14.00
CA ALA A 11 5.51 -9.49 -14.19
C ALA A 11 6.62 -8.43 -14.06
N VAL A 12 7.43 -8.48 -12.98
CA VAL A 12 8.59 -7.60 -12.79
C VAL A 12 9.56 -7.69 -13.95
N ARG A 13 9.91 -8.91 -14.40
CA ARG A 13 10.84 -9.09 -15.51
C ARG A 13 10.33 -8.44 -16.80
N ARG A 14 9.03 -8.56 -17.10
CA ARG A 14 8.43 -7.98 -18.30
C ARG A 14 8.33 -6.46 -18.22
N LEU A 15 7.89 -5.93 -17.08
CA LEU A 15 7.83 -4.49 -16.84
C LEU A 15 9.23 -3.86 -16.85
N ARG A 16 10.23 -4.52 -16.26
CA ARG A 16 11.64 -4.08 -16.32
C ARG A 16 12.14 -4.02 -17.76
N ALA A 17 11.90 -5.06 -18.56
CA ALA A 17 12.34 -5.07 -19.95
C ALA A 17 11.69 -3.97 -20.82
N ARG A 18 10.45 -3.58 -20.51
CA ARG A 18 9.69 -2.61 -21.31
C ARG A 18 9.81 -1.17 -20.83
N LEU A 19 9.85 -0.97 -19.51
CA LEU A 19 9.70 0.32 -18.85
C LEU A 19 10.87 0.67 -17.93
N ASP A 20 11.89 -0.20 -17.86
CA ASP A 20 12.95 -0.11 -16.85
C ASP A 20 12.38 0.00 -15.41
N ALA A 21 11.30 -0.74 -15.16
CA ALA A 21 10.61 -0.72 -13.87
C ALA A 21 11.40 -1.44 -12.77
N THR A 22 11.36 -0.88 -11.57
CA THR A 22 11.85 -1.54 -10.35
C THR A 22 10.75 -2.35 -9.65
N ALA A 23 11.14 -3.24 -8.74
CA ALA A 23 10.20 -3.97 -7.88
C ALA A 23 9.38 -3.01 -7.00
N ARG A 24 10.03 -1.94 -6.52
CA ARG A 24 9.43 -0.88 -5.71
C ARG A 24 8.40 -0.06 -6.48
N GLU A 25 8.66 0.22 -7.75
CA GLU A 25 7.65 0.86 -8.62
C GLU A 25 6.43 -0.03 -8.85
N LEU A 26 6.63 -1.34 -9.07
CA LEU A 26 5.51 -2.27 -9.13
C LEU A 26 4.70 -2.26 -7.82
N ALA A 27 5.37 -2.19 -6.66
CA ALA A 27 4.67 -2.04 -5.38
C ALA A 27 3.83 -0.76 -5.32
N GLY A 28 4.38 0.37 -5.78
CA GLY A 28 3.65 1.64 -5.89
C GLY A 28 2.43 1.54 -6.80
N TRP A 29 2.57 0.93 -7.98
CA TRP A 29 1.45 0.73 -8.90
C TRP A 29 0.38 -0.21 -8.33
N VAL A 30 0.78 -1.28 -7.65
CA VAL A 30 -0.17 -2.17 -6.95
C VAL A 30 -0.88 -1.43 -5.83
N PHE A 31 -0.19 -0.57 -5.09
CA PHE A 31 -0.77 0.23 -4.03
C PHE A 31 -1.84 1.20 -4.56
N LEU A 32 -1.56 1.89 -5.67
CA LEU A 32 -2.52 2.79 -6.33
C LEU A 32 -3.74 2.05 -6.88
N GLY A 33 -3.52 0.87 -7.47
CA GLY A 33 -4.54 0.11 -8.15
C GLY A 33 -5.02 0.74 -9.47
N PRO A 34 -5.79 0.01 -10.30
CA PRO A 34 -6.17 0.45 -11.64
C PRO A 34 -6.95 1.77 -11.66
N GLU A 35 -7.76 2.03 -10.62
CA GLU A 35 -8.61 3.21 -10.54
C GLU A 35 -7.81 4.52 -10.42
N LEU A 36 -6.53 4.44 -10.02
CA LEU A 36 -5.60 5.56 -9.89
C LEU A 36 -4.41 5.45 -10.86
N GLY A 37 -4.56 4.69 -11.96
CA GLY A 37 -3.50 4.52 -12.96
C GLY A 37 -2.40 3.52 -12.55
N GLY A 38 -2.66 2.68 -11.56
CA GLY A 38 -1.81 1.58 -11.12
C GLY A 38 -2.21 0.21 -11.68
N LEU A 39 -1.82 -0.85 -11.00
CA LEU A 39 -2.00 -2.25 -11.42
C LEU A 39 -2.89 -3.03 -10.45
N ALA A 40 -3.73 -3.91 -10.99
CA ALA A 40 -4.40 -4.92 -10.19
C ALA A 40 -3.46 -6.11 -9.93
N ALA A 41 -3.32 -6.48 -8.66
CA ALA A 41 -2.73 -7.74 -8.25
C ALA A 41 -3.82 -8.66 -7.68
N PHE A 42 -3.59 -9.96 -7.73
CA PHE A 42 -4.56 -10.98 -7.37
C PHE A 42 -3.94 -12.06 -6.49
N VAL A 43 -4.73 -12.58 -5.55
CA VAL A 43 -4.33 -13.69 -4.69
C VAL A 43 -4.79 -15.00 -5.33
N ARG A 44 -3.88 -15.99 -5.43
CA ARG A 44 -4.19 -17.37 -5.86
C ARG A 44 -4.91 -17.47 -7.23
N ALA A 45 -4.41 -16.75 -8.23
CA ALA A 45 -4.96 -16.79 -9.59
C ALA A 45 -4.62 -18.06 -10.38
N ASP A 46 -3.71 -18.87 -9.85
CA ASP A 46 -3.35 -20.20 -10.35
C ASP A 46 -4.45 -21.26 -10.14
N VAL A 47 -5.39 -20.99 -9.23
CA VAL A 47 -6.39 -21.97 -8.80
C VAL A 47 -7.82 -21.44 -8.78
N LEU A 48 -8.05 -20.17 -9.10
CA LEU A 48 -9.37 -19.53 -9.06
C LEU A 48 -9.72 -18.89 -10.42
N ASP A 49 -10.93 -19.15 -10.91
CA ASP A 49 -11.45 -18.55 -12.15
C ASP A 49 -11.75 -17.04 -12.02
N ASP A 50 -11.97 -16.55 -10.79
CA ASP A 50 -12.12 -15.14 -10.44
C ASP A 50 -11.37 -14.85 -9.13
N PRO A 51 -10.04 -14.67 -9.18
CA PRO A 51 -9.23 -14.53 -7.98
C PRO A 51 -9.52 -13.20 -7.28
N PRO A 52 -9.54 -13.16 -5.93
CA PRO A 52 -9.72 -11.92 -5.20
C PRO A 52 -8.53 -10.98 -5.41
N ARG A 53 -8.82 -9.67 -5.50
CA ARG A 53 -7.77 -8.63 -5.56
C ARG A 53 -6.90 -8.66 -4.30
N PHE A 54 -5.60 -8.51 -4.51
CA PHE A 54 -4.62 -8.29 -3.46
C PHE A 54 -4.64 -6.82 -3.04
N TYR A 55 -4.44 -6.60 -1.74
CA TYR A 55 -4.17 -5.30 -1.15
C TYR A 55 -3.08 -5.50 -0.10
N PHE A 56 -2.17 -4.53 0.01
CA PHE A 56 -1.11 -4.62 1.01
C PHE A 56 -1.70 -4.74 2.42
N PRO A 57 -1.23 -5.71 3.22
CA PRO A 57 -1.65 -5.83 4.60
C PRO A 57 -1.13 -4.62 5.39
N LEU A 58 -1.99 -4.08 6.25
CA LEU A 58 -1.57 -2.99 7.12
C LEU A 58 -0.64 -3.51 8.22
N ALA A 59 0.63 -3.15 8.16
CA ALA A 59 1.66 -3.53 9.10
C ALA A 59 1.65 -2.61 10.34
N VAL A 60 0.59 -2.73 11.16
CA VAL A 60 0.38 -1.89 12.36
C VAL A 60 1.47 -2.08 13.43
N ASP A 61 1.99 -3.31 13.53
CA ASP A 61 2.94 -3.70 14.58
C ASP A 61 4.41 -3.61 14.09
N ASP A 62 4.62 -3.46 12.78
CA ASP A 62 5.92 -3.34 12.13
C ASP A 62 5.78 -2.51 10.84
N PRO A 63 5.58 -1.19 10.94
CA PRO A 63 5.41 -0.31 9.78
C PRO A 63 6.69 -0.18 8.93
N GLY A 64 7.79 -0.82 9.36
CA GLY A 64 9.04 -0.97 8.64
C GLY A 64 9.18 -2.30 7.89
N ALA A 65 8.19 -3.18 7.96
CA ALA A 65 8.24 -4.48 7.28
C ALA A 65 8.46 -4.29 5.77
N ASP A 66 9.23 -5.20 5.18
CA ASP A 66 9.46 -5.22 3.73
C ASP A 66 8.17 -5.63 3.01
N TYR A 67 7.49 -4.66 2.38
CA TYR A 67 6.29 -4.92 1.59
C TYR A 67 6.58 -5.67 0.29
N LEU A 68 7.84 -5.76 -0.16
CA LEU A 68 8.18 -6.51 -1.36
C LEU A 68 7.95 -8.01 -1.13
N GLY A 69 8.20 -8.50 0.09
CA GLY A 69 7.90 -9.87 0.49
C GLY A 69 6.46 -10.28 0.23
N ASP A 70 5.50 -9.38 0.41
CA ASP A 70 4.08 -9.65 0.16
C ASP A 70 3.78 -9.84 -1.34
N LEU A 71 4.53 -9.16 -2.22
CA LEU A 71 4.33 -9.26 -3.66
C LEU A 71 4.76 -10.61 -4.23
N HIS A 72 5.66 -11.35 -3.57
CA HIS A 72 6.08 -12.67 -4.03
C HIS A 72 4.92 -13.69 -4.13
N TYR A 73 3.80 -13.43 -3.46
CA TYR A 73 2.63 -14.31 -3.43
C TYR A 73 1.47 -13.84 -4.34
N VAL A 74 1.69 -12.80 -5.15
CA VAL A 74 0.64 -12.22 -5.98
C VAL A 74 0.79 -12.55 -7.46
N TRP A 75 -0.34 -12.46 -8.15
CA TRP A 75 -0.50 -12.75 -9.56
C TRP A 75 -1.05 -11.53 -10.29
N PHE A 76 -0.73 -11.42 -11.57
CA PHE A 76 -1.15 -10.32 -12.43
C PHE A 76 -1.82 -10.90 -13.67
N ARG A 77 -2.81 -10.22 -14.22
CA ARG A 77 -3.29 -10.58 -15.56
C ARG A 77 -2.20 -10.25 -16.56
N GLU A 78 -1.91 -11.20 -17.43
CA GLU A 78 -0.86 -11.04 -18.45
C GLU A 78 -1.16 -9.86 -19.37
N GLU A 79 -2.42 -9.73 -19.81
CA GLU A 79 -2.87 -8.63 -20.66
C GLU A 79 -2.71 -7.26 -20.00
N ASP A 80 -2.99 -7.16 -18.70
CA ASP A 80 -2.82 -5.91 -17.95
C ASP A 80 -1.33 -5.53 -17.90
N ILE A 81 -0.43 -6.48 -17.67
CA ILE A 81 1.03 -6.24 -17.68
C ILE A 81 1.51 -5.82 -19.07
N GLU A 82 1.05 -6.46 -20.13
CA GLU A 82 1.43 -6.12 -21.51
C GLU A 82 0.88 -4.76 -21.97
N ALA A 83 -0.32 -4.39 -21.52
CA ALA A 83 -0.92 -3.11 -21.87
C ALA A 83 -0.54 -1.96 -20.91
N PHE A 84 0.13 -2.26 -19.79
CA PHE A 84 0.36 -1.27 -18.75
C PHE A 84 1.23 -0.10 -19.22
N GLU A 85 0.68 1.10 -19.09
CA GLU A 85 1.38 2.37 -19.20
C GLU A 85 1.21 3.10 -17.86
N PRO A 86 2.30 3.36 -17.11
CA PRO A 86 2.21 3.94 -15.78
C PRO A 86 1.74 5.39 -15.85
N GLY A 87 0.67 5.72 -15.09
CA GLY A 87 0.25 7.11 -14.93
C GLY A 87 1.25 7.97 -14.13
N CYS A 88 2.08 7.32 -13.31
CA CYS A 88 3.15 7.95 -12.54
C CYS A 88 4.31 6.96 -12.30
N ARG A 89 5.49 7.50 -11.98
CA ARG A 89 6.69 6.72 -11.60
C ARG A 89 7.05 7.01 -10.14
N PHE A 90 7.88 6.16 -9.55
CA PHE A 90 8.28 6.32 -8.15
C PHE A 90 9.80 6.31 -7.97
N VAL A 91 10.25 7.06 -6.96
CA VAL A 91 11.61 7.01 -6.43
C VAL A 91 11.56 6.41 -5.04
N ALA A 92 12.39 5.42 -4.76
CA ALA A 92 12.48 4.83 -3.43
C ALA A 92 13.17 5.80 -2.46
N GLY A 93 12.75 5.80 -1.19
CA GLY A 93 13.31 6.68 -0.18
C GLY A 93 14.81 6.49 0.01
N GLY A 94 15.31 5.24 -0.09
CA GLY A 94 16.74 4.96 -0.05
C GLY A 94 17.50 5.60 -1.22
N ASP A 95 16.92 5.64 -2.41
CA ASP A 95 17.52 6.28 -3.59
C ASP A 95 17.52 7.79 -3.43
N LEU A 96 16.41 8.35 -2.94
CA LEU A 96 16.27 9.78 -2.69
C LEU A 96 17.27 10.28 -1.65
N ILE A 97 17.39 9.57 -0.52
CA ILE A 97 18.35 9.88 0.55
C ILE A 97 19.77 9.86 0.00
N ARG A 98 20.14 8.82 -0.77
CA ARG A 98 21.49 8.73 -1.37
C ARG A 98 21.75 9.86 -2.35
N ARG A 99 20.79 10.13 -3.25
CA ARG A 99 20.91 11.13 -4.32
C ARG A 99 21.03 12.54 -3.74
N TRP A 100 20.09 12.95 -2.89
CA TRP A 100 20.10 14.29 -2.29
C TRP A 100 21.16 14.43 -1.20
N GLY A 101 21.54 13.33 -0.55
CA GLY A 101 22.61 13.30 0.46
C GLY A 101 23.97 13.72 -0.11
N LYS A 102 24.22 13.54 -1.42
CA LYS A 102 25.44 14.05 -2.08
C LYS A 102 25.56 15.58 -1.99
N ALA A 103 24.44 16.30 -2.06
CA ALA A 103 24.39 17.75 -2.06
C ALA A 103 24.12 18.34 -0.67
N LEU A 104 23.26 17.68 0.11
CA LEU A 104 22.76 18.17 1.39
C LEU A 104 23.49 17.59 2.61
N GLY A 105 24.26 16.51 2.45
CA GLY A 105 24.97 15.86 3.54
C GLY A 105 24.04 15.37 4.64
N GLU A 106 24.37 15.71 5.89
CA GLU A 106 23.63 15.26 7.09
C GLU A 106 22.21 15.83 7.17
N ASP A 107 21.93 16.95 6.49
CA ASP A 107 20.64 17.64 6.53
C ASP A 107 19.58 17.00 5.61
N VAL A 108 19.94 15.97 4.82
CA VAL A 108 19.05 15.40 3.79
C VAL A 108 17.72 14.91 4.33
N GLN A 109 17.70 14.26 5.49
CA GLN A 109 16.46 13.70 6.04
C GLN A 109 15.53 14.78 6.58
N ASP A 110 16.08 15.84 7.18
CA ASP A 110 15.33 16.99 7.64
C ASP A 110 14.77 17.80 6.46
N PHE A 111 15.55 17.90 5.36
CA PHE A 111 15.08 18.50 4.13
C PHE A 111 13.92 17.72 3.49
N ILE A 112 14.02 16.38 3.40
CA ILE A 112 12.92 15.53 2.91
C ILE A 112 11.67 15.70 3.78
N GLN A 113 11.83 15.71 5.11
CA GLN A 113 10.71 15.94 6.03
C GLN A 113 10.06 17.30 5.77
N ALA A 114 10.84 18.38 5.65
CA ALA A 114 10.31 19.71 5.39
C ALA A 114 9.51 19.78 4.07
N ARG A 115 9.98 19.10 3.01
CA ARG A 115 9.25 19.03 1.73
C ARG A 115 7.95 18.22 1.83
N CYS A 116 7.92 17.18 2.66
CA CYS A 116 6.69 16.44 2.96
C CYS A 116 5.71 17.30 3.76
N ASP A 117 6.19 18.02 4.79
CA ASP A 117 5.36 18.87 5.64
C ASP A 117 4.74 20.06 4.88
N GLU A 118 5.44 20.55 3.85
CA GLU A 118 4.95 21.57 2.91
C GLU A 118 3.95 21.02 1.88
N GLY A 119 3.79 19.69 1.79
CA GLY A 119 2.93 19.04 0.81
C GLY A 119 3.48 19.08 -0.63
N VAL A 120 4.76 19.40 -0.81
CA VAL A 120 5.42 19.42 -2.12
C VAL A 120 5.90 18.02 -2.53
N LEU A 121 6.17 17.17 -1.54
CA LEU A 121 6.63 15.81 -1.73
C LEU A 121 5.68 14.84 -1.02
N GLU A 122 4.88 14.11 -1.80
CA GLU A 122 3.99 13.08 -1.27
C GLU A 122 4.74 11.77 -1.11
N VAL A 123 4.56 11.15 0.04
CA VAL A 123 5.20 9.89 0.41
C VAL A 123 4.16 8.80 0.58
N ILE A 124 4.50 7.59 0.15
CA ILE A 124 3.67 6.40 0.28
C ILE A 124 4.46 5.29 0.96
N TYR A 125 3.81 4.64 1.92
CA TYR A 125 4.24 3.35 2.46
C TYR A 125 3.19 2.30 2.13
N PRO A 126 3.43 1.42 1.14
CA PRO A 126 2.41 0.47 0.64
C PRO A 126 1.73 -0.35 1.74
N ASN A 127 2.49 -0.82 2.72
CA ASN A 127 2.01 -1.64 3.83
C ASN A 127 1.67 -0.86 5.11
N ALA A 128 2.01 0.43 5.22
CA ALA A 128 1.63 1.22 6.40
C ALA A 128 0.35 2.03 6.16
N ALA A 129 -0.17 2.05 4.92
CA ALA A 129 -1.25 2.94 4.47
C ALA A 129 -1.05 4.38 4.95
N ALA A 130 0.22 4.77 5.07
CA ALA A 130 0.63 5.99 5.73
C ALA A 130 1.30 6.89 4.69
N VAL A 131 0.98 8.18 4.79
CA VAL A 131 1.40 9.23 3.86
C VAL A 131 2.27 10.27 4.53
N SER A 132 3.02 9.85 5.56
CA SER A 132 3.88 10.74 6.34
C SER A 132 5.26 10.14 6.53
N TRP A 133 6.28 10.94 6.29
CA TRP A 133 7.68 10.51 6.34
C TRP A 133 8.07 10.09 7.77
N GLY A 134 8.61 8.87 7.93
CA GLY A 134 9.02 8.34 9.23
C GLY A 134 7.88 8.05 10.22
N VAL A 135 6.62 8.04 9.76
CA VAL A 135 5.45 7.78 10.59
C VAL A 135 5.52 6.40 11.26
N GLY A 136 5.25 6.35 12.56
CA GLY A 136 5.16 5.10 13.31
C GLY A 136 6.46 4.28 13.38
N GLY A 137 7.61 4.85 12.99
CA GLY A 137 8.86 4.10 12.88
C GLY A 137 8.99 3.32 11.56
N ALA A 138 8.21 3.68 10.53
CA ALA A 138 8.40 3.14 9.19
C ALA A 138 9.83 3.40 8.69
N VAL A 139 10.41 2.40 8.02
CA VAL A 139 11.77 2.46 7.49
C VAL A 139 11.77 3.45 6.33
N ARG A 140 12.48 4.56 6.49
CA ARG A 140 12.51 5.68 5.52
C ARG A 140 12.95 5.23 4.13
N GLU A 141 13.85 4.26 4.08
CA GLU A 141 14.41 3.71 2.86
C GLU A 141 13.38 2.96 2.00
N THR A 142 12.31 2.44 2.61
CA THR A 142 11.26 1.70 1.89
C THR A 142 10.16 2.60 1.35
N ALA A 143 10.12 3.89 1.74
CA ALA A 143 9.11 4.81 1.26
C ALA A 143 9.15 4.96 -0.28
N LEU A 144 8.01 5.32 -0.87
CA LEU A 144 7.91 5.65 -2.29
C LEU A 144 7.48 7.10 -2.45
N PHE A 145 8.17 7.83 -3.32
CA PHE A 145 7.86 9.21 -3.67
C PHE A 145 7.48 9.30 -5.13
N PHE A 146 6.53 10.15 -5.49
CA PHE A 146 6.22 10.39 -6.90
C PHE A 146 7.41 11.07 -7.60
N ALA A 147 7.83 10.50 -8.72
CA ALA A 147 9.06 10.92 -9.39
C ALA A 147 8.98 12.35 -9.95
N ASP A 148 7.81 12.78 -10.42
CA ASP A 148 7.56 14.13 -10.92
C ASP A 148 7.76 15.20 -9.84
N GLN A 149 7.28 14.95 -8.62
CA GLN A 149 7.48 15.81 -7.46
C GLN A 149 8.95 15.88 -7.05
N VAL A 150 9.63 14.72 -7.05
CA VAL A 150 11.08 14.67 -6.80
C VAL A 150 11.83 15.54 -7.80
N TRP A 151 11.53 15.41 -9.09
CA TRP A 151 12.17 16.23 -10.14
C TRP A 151 11.84 17.71 -10.03
N GLU A 152 10.64 18.08 -9.60
CA GLU A 152 10.28 19.48 -9.36
C GLU A 152 11.09 20.09 -8.20
N VAL A 153 11.23 19.36 -7.09
CA VAL A 153 12.08 19.78 -5.96
C VAL A 153 13.53 19.90 -6.40
N GLU A 154 14.01 18.94 -7.18
CA GLU A 154 15.35 18.95 -7.76
C GLU A 154 15.62 20.20 -8.60
N ALA A 155 14.75 20.47 -9.57
CA ALA A 155 14.86 21.63 -10.43
C ALA A 155 14.81 22.96 -9.65
N ARG A 156 13.97 23.04 -8.61
CA ARG A 156 13.81 24.26 -7.78
C ARG A 156 15.02 24.54 -6.90
N HIS A 157 15.65 23.50 -6.37
CA HIS A 157 16.71 23.63 -5.37
C HIS A 157 18.11 23.36 -5.92
N GLY A 158 18.23 23.07 -7.23
CA GLY A 158 19.50 22.67 -7.83
C GLY A 158 20.02 21.35 -7.25
N LEU A 159 19.10 20.46 -6.86
CA LEU A 159 19.42 19.11 -6.43
C LEU A 159 19.33 18.18 -7.64
N GLY A 160 20.17 17.16 -7.70
CA GLY A 160 20.23 16.22 -8.82
C GLY A 160 21.47 16.41 -9.70
N ASP A 161 21.84 15.32 -10.37
CA ASP A 161 23.13 15.12 -11.02
C ASP A 161 23.19 15.80 -12.41
N GLY A 162 22.22 16.66 -12.76
CA GLY A 162 22.09 17.27 -14.10
C GLY A 162 21.52 16.33 -15.18
N GLU A 163 21.30 15.07 -14.85
CA GLU A 163 20.65 14.08 -15.71
C GLU A 163 19.16 14.01 -15.40
N GLY A 164 18.40 14.86 -16.09
CA GLY A 164 16.96 14.71 -16.21
C GLY A 164 16.63 13.49 -17.06
N ALA A 165 15.70 12.67 -16.55
CA ALA A 165 14.92 11.67 -17.29
C ALA A 165 15.73 10.78 -18.27
N GLY A 166 16.52 9.82 -17.76
CA GLY A 166 17.06 8.80 -18.66
C GLY A 166 18.17 7.90 -18.15
N GLU A 167 18.84 8.21 -17.03
CA GLU A 167 19.74 7.22 -16.42
C GLU A 167 18.94 6.28 -15.53
N ALA A 168 19.04 4.99 -15.88
CA ALA A 168 18.46 3.87 -15.15
C ALA A 168 18.62 4.08 -13.66
N LEU A 169 17.49 4.17 -12.95
CA LEU A 169 17.45 4.08 -11.49
C LEU A 169 18.27 2.84 -11.13
N GLY A 170 19.40 3.07 -10.45
CA GLY A 170 20.50 2.12 -10.34
C GLY A 170 19.99 0.70 -10.12
N ALA A 171 20.53 -0.22 -10.93
CA ALA A 171 20.27 -1.64 -10.80
C ALA A 171 20.17 -2.01 -9.31
N ASP A 172 18.99 -2.46 -8.88
CA ASP A 172 18.81 -3.10 -7.59
C ASP A 172 19.97 -4.10 -7.45
N GLU A 173 20.93 -3.83 -6.57
CA GLU A 173 21.93 -4.84 -6.19
C GLU A 173 21.25 -6.02 -5.49
N ASP A 174 19.94 -5.91 -5.19
CA ASP A 174 19.00 -7.01 -4.99
C ASP A 174 18.65 -7.75 -6.30
N ALA A 175 19.62 -7.88 -7.21
CA ALA A 175 19.57 -8.86 -8.28
C ALA A 175 19.51 -10.23 -7.62
N LEU A 176 18.28 -10.73 -7.43
CA LEU A 176 17.98 -12.10 -7.03
C LEU A 176 18.79 -13.08 -7.89
N ALA A 177 19.97 -13.47 -7.40
CA ALA A 177 20.66 -14.65 -7.83
C ALA A 177 19.81 -15.84 -7.36
N VAL A 178 18.86 -16.23 -8.21
CA VAL A 178 18.03 -17.41 -7.98
C VAL A 178 18.86 -18.64 -8.34
N GLU A 179 19.53 -19.23 -7.34
CA GLU A 179 19.75 -20.67 -7.37
C GLU A 179 18.41 -21.35 -7.06
N VAL A 180 17.92 -22.14 -8.02
CA VAL A 180 16.75 -22.99 -7.85
C VAL A 180 17.10 -24.08 -6.83
N ILE A 181 16.62 -23.94 -5.60
CA ILE A 181 16.66 -25.03 -4.62
C ILE A 181 15.33 -25.77 -4.72
N GLU A 182 15.37 -26.99 -5.26
CA GLU A 182 14.25 -27.92 -5.28
C GLU A 182 13.94 -28.45 -3.87
N GLU A 183 12.64 -28.46 -3.56
CA GLU A 183 11.90 -29.28 -2.58
C GLU A 183 12.28 -29.27 -1.08
N GLY A 184 11.26 -29.03 -0.23
CA GLY A 184 11.21 -29.60 1.13
C GLY A 184 10.42 -28.82 2.19
N ASN A 185 9.17 -29.25 2.44
CA ASN A 185 8.37 -29.09 3.69
C ASN A 185 8.30 -27.71 4.38
N ALA A 186 7.13 -27.07 4.29
CA ALA A 186 6.75 -25.92 5.12
C ALA A 186 6.25 -26.36 6.53
N PRO A 187 6.81 -25.83 7.64
CA PRO A 187 6.22 -26.00 8.96
C PRO A 187 5.30 -24.84 9.33
N TRP A 188 4.15 -25.22 9.88
CA TRP A 188 3.09 -24.41 10.46
C TRP A 188 3.55 -23.64 11.71
N PHE A 189 3.18 -22.37 11.83
CA PHE A 189 3.14 -21.66 13.11
C PHE A 189 1.74 -21.11 13.39
N VAL A 190 1.19 -21.53 14.53
CA VAL A 190 -0.02 -21.02 15.16
C VAL A 190 0.37 -19.81 16.01
N VAL A 191 -0.18 -18.62 15.73
CA VAL A 191 -0.13 -17.49 16.67
C VAL A 191 -1.55 -17.12 17.09
N LYS A 192 -1.89 -17.44 18.34
CA LYS A 192 -3.07 -16.95 19.04
C LYS A 192 -2.80 -15.54 19.57
N ARG A 193 -3.57 -14.53 19.11
CA ARG A 193 -4.03 -13.42 19.95
C ARG A 193 -5.30 -12.80 19.36
N GLN A 194 -6.32 -12.71 20.20
CA GLN A 194 -7.67 -12.24 19.90
C GLN A 194 -7.64 -10.80 19.37
N ARG A 195 -7.61 -10.61 18.03
CA ARG A 195 -7.83 -9.31 17.38
C ARG A 195 -9.32 -9.00 17.44
N ASP A 196 -9.69 -7.81 17.90
CA ASP A 196 -11.05 -7.28 17.78
C ASP A 196 -11.32 -7.02 16.30
N GLY A 197 -11.91 -7.99 15.60
CA GLY A 197 -12.07 -8.00 14.14
C GLY A 197 -12.86 -6.80 13.59
N TRP A 198 -13.60 -6.11 14.45
CA TRP A 198 -14.29 -4.87 14.09
C TRP A 198 -13.36 -3.70 13.75
N VAL A 199 -12.09 -3.75 14.14
CA VAL A 199 -11.13 -2.68 13.79
C VAL A 199 -10.97 -2.55 12.28
N GLU A 200 -10.95 -3.67 11.56
CA GLU A 200 -10.85 -3.70 10.09
C GLU A 200 -12.09 -3.07 9.43
N VAL A 201 -13.26 -3.31 10.01
CA VAL A 201 -14.52 -2.70 9.57
C VAL A 201 -14.49 -1.18 9.71
N LEU A 202 -13.99 -0.66 10.84
CA LEU A 202 -13.89 0.78 11.09
C LEU A 202 -12.94 1.45 10.08
N LYS A 203 -11.81 0.80 9.76
CA LYS A 203 -10.82 1.29 8.81
C LYS A 203 -11.39 1.40 7.39
N ARG A 204 -12.06 0.35 6.91
CA ARG A 204 -12.68 0.36 5.57
C ARG A 204 -13.76 1.44 5.42
N LEU A 205 -14.54 1.67 6.48
CA LEU A 205 -15.55 2.73 6.50
C LEU A 205 -14.93 4.13 6.47
N ALA A 206 -13.84 4.33 7.23
CA ALA A 206 -13.12 5.61 7.25
C ALA A 206 -12.48 5.92 5.89
N TRP A 207 -11.81 4.92 5.31
CA TRP A 207 -11.11 5.04 4.04
C TRP A 207 -12.06 5.28 2.85
N ALA A 208 -13.17 4.53 2.77
CA ALA A 208 -14.10 4.65 1.65
C ALA A 208 -14.71 6.05 1.51
N VAL A 209 -15.01 6.74 2.61
CA VAL A 209 -15.57 8.09 2.57
C VAL A 209 -14.49 9.15 2.43
N HIS A 210 -13.29 8.94 3.00
CA HIS A 210 -12.16 9.84 2.77
C HIS A 210 -11.82 9.89 1.28
N LEU A 211 -11.78 8.74 0.60
CA LEU A 211 -11.57 8.68 -0.85
C LEU A 211 -12.71 9.35 -1.66
N GLU A 212 -13.96 9.27 -1.19
CA GLU A 212 -15.11 9.84 -1.92
C GLU A 212 -15.26 11.36 -1.73
N ARG A 213 -14.78 11.93 -0.63
CA ARG A 213 -15.10 13.32 -0.24
C ARG A 213 -13.92 14.15 0.26
N GLY A 214 -12.75 13.55 0.43
CA GLY A 214 -11.57 14.22 1.01
C GLY A 214 -11.77 14.67 2.46
N GLN A 215 -12.74 14.11 3.18
CA GLN A 215 -13.08 14.51 4.56
C GLN A 215 -13.14 13.31 5.50
N ALA A 216 -12.81 13.54 6.77
CA ALA A 216 -12.94 12.54 7.82
C ALA A 216 -14.41 12.24 8.13
N VAL A 217 -14.74 10.95 8.24
CA VAL A 217 -16.12 10.47 8.46
C VAL A 217 -16.52 10.63 9.90
N ASP A 218 -17.71 11.17 10.15
CA ASP A 218 -18.30 11.08 11.48
C ASP A 218 -18.83 9.66 11.77
N TRP A 219 -18.95 9.34 13.06
CA TRP A 219 -19.36 8.00 13.48
C TRP A 219 -20.81 7.64 13.11
N VAL A 220 -21.68 8.63 12.91
CA VAL A 220 -23.09 8.42 12.54
C VAL A 220 -23.17 7.98 11.10
N GLU A 221 -22.46 8.68 10.21
CA GLU A 221 -22.38 8.35 8.79
C GLU A 221 -21.71 6.99 8.58
N ALA A 222 -20.60 6.72 9.29
CA ALA A 222 -19.94 5.42 9.24
C ALA A 222 -20.85 4.26 9.70
N TRP A 223 -21.68 4.48 10.73
CA TRP A 223 -22.66 3.49 11.17
C TRP A 223 -23.77 3.26 10.13
N VAL A 224 -24.30 4.33 9.55
CA VAL A 224 -25.33 4.23 8.50
C VAL A 224 -24.79 3.44 7.31
N ARG A 225 -23.54 3.70 6.92
CA ARG A 225 -22.89 2.99 5.82
C ARG A 225 -22.66 1.52 6.15
N LEU A 226 -22.16 1.20 7.34
CA LEU A 226 -22.01 -0.18 7.81
C LEU A 226 -23.33 -0.97 7.76
N VAL A 227 -24.44 -0.33 8.07
CA VAL A 227 -25.77 -0.97 8.09
C VAL A 227 -26.39 -1.08 6.69
N ARG A 228 -26.17 -0.10 5.81
CA ARG A 228 -26.77 -0.08 4.47
C ARG A 228 -25.96 -0.86 3.45
N ASP A 229 -24.64 -0.76 3.52
CA ASP A 229 -23.69 -1.37 2.59
C ASP A 229 -22.43 -1.81 3.35
N PRO A 230 -22.52 -2.91 4.13
CA PRO A 230 -21.39 -3.39 4.92
C PRO A 230 -20.23 -3.79 4.01
N PRO A 231 -18.97 -3.56 4.45
CA PRO A 231 -17.80 -4.01 3.70
C PRO A 231 -17.87 -5.50 3.35
N LYS A 232 -17.82 -5.80 2.04
CA LYS A 232 -17.88 -7.16 1.52
C LYS A 232 -16.63 -7.95 1.91
N GLY A 233 -16.77 -9.27 2.00
CA GLY A 233 -15.67 -10.20 2.32
C GLY A 233 -15.37 -10.36 3.81
N LEU A 234 -15.99 -9.57 4.70
CA LEU A 234 -15.81 -9.69 6.15
C LEU A 234 -16.90 -10.51 6.85
N GLY A 235 -17.90 -11.02 6.11
CA GLY A 235 -18.98 -11.83 6.69
C GLY A 235 -19.83 -11.08 7.72
N ILE A 236 -20.12 -9.81 7.43
CA ILE A 236 -20.94 -8.92 8.28
C ILE A 236 -22.41 -9.10 7.92
N GLU A 237 -23.22 -9.44 8.91
CA GLU A 237 -24.68 -9.56 8.81
C GLU A 237 -25.36 -8.44 9.58
N VAL A 238 -26.35 -7.81 8.95
CA VAL A 238 -27.15 -6.76 9.56
C VAL A 238 -28.38 -7.38 10.21
N LYS A 239 -28.60 -7.11 11.50
CA LYS A 239 -29.72 -7.64 12.29
C LYS A 239 -30.66 -6.53 12.77
N GLU A 240 -31.86 -6.94 13.18
CA GLU A 240 -32.85 -6.07 13.82
C GLU A 240 -33.18 -4.79 13.00
N GLY A 241 -33.23 -4.89 11.67
CA GLY A 241 -33.50 -3.74 10.79
C GLY A 241 -32.42 -2.65 10.86
N GLY A 242 -31.17 -3.02 11.14
CA GLY A 242 -30.04 -2.08 11.19
C GLY A 242 -29.69 -1.56 12.58
N ARG A 243 -30.25 -2.15 13.64
CA ARG A 243 -29.93 -1.79 15.04
C ARG A 243 -28.70 -2.51 15.57
N ALA A 244 -28.33 -3.62 14.94
CA ALA A 244 -27.17 -4.43 15.29
C ALA A 244 -26.50 -5.00 14.04
N VAL A 245 -25.19 -5.24 14.13
CA VAL A 245 -24.42 -5.96 13.11
C VAL A 245 -23.60 -7.07 13.78
N VAL A 246 -23.44 -8.19 13.09
CA VAL A 246 -22.71 -9.36 13.59
C VAL A 246 -21.65 -9.74 12.58
N MET A 247 -20.45 -10.04 13.05
CA MET A 247 -19.37 -10.57 12.22
C MET A 247 -18.99 -11.96 12.76
N LYS A 248 -18.74 -12.92 11.88
CA LYS A 248 -18.42 -14.30 12.29
C LYS A 248 -17.20 -14.31 13.22
N GLY A 249 -17.35 -14.93 14.39
CA GLY A 249 -16.30 -15.00 15.41
C GLY A 249 -16.20 -13.78 16.33
N GLU A 250 -17.03 -12.75 16.11
CA GLU A 250 -17.08 -11.54 16.94
C GLU A 250 -18.37 -11.40 17.73
N LYS A 251 -18.30 -10.60 18.80
CA LYS A 251 -19.51 -10.19 19.52
C LYS A 251 -20.35 -9.26 18.65
N GLU A 252 -21.67 -9.38 18.79
CA GLU A 252 -22.64 -8.46 18.19
C GLU A 252 -22.28 -7.01 18.53
N LEU A 253 -22.30 -6.16 17.51
CA LEU A 253 -21.99 -4.76 17.63
C LEU A 253 -23.26 -3.92 17.42
N ARG A 254 -23.66 -3.25 18.50
CA ARG A 254 -24.76 -2.27 18.51
C ARG A 254 -24.21 -0.85 18.34
N LYS A 255 -25.09 0.09 17.98
CA LYS A 255 -24.75 1.50 17.72
C LYS A 255 -23.88 2.16 18.81
N ASP A 256 -24.19 1.95 20.10
CA ASP A 256 -23.38 2.50 21.20
C ASP A 256 -22.01 1.84 21.33
N GLY A 257 -21.95 0.53 21.06
CA GLY A 257 -20.69 -0.21 20.98
C GLY A 257 -19.83 0.31 19.84
N PHE A 258 -20.44 0.56 18.68
CA PHE A 258 -19.78 1.14 17.51
C PHE A 258 -19.27 2.54 17.79
N LYS A 259 -20.10 3.44 18.34
CA LYS A 259 -19.70 4.81 18.73
C LYS A 259 -18.48 4.82 19.64
N ARG A 260 -18.43 3.95 20.65
CA ARG A 260 -17.27 3.83 21.56
C ARG A 260 -16.02 3.35 20.83
N ARG A 261 -16.16 2.40 19.90
CA ARG A 261 -15.04 1.86 19.11
C ARG A 261 -14.54 2.87 18.08
N TRP A 262 -15.45 3.57 17.40
CA TRP A 262 -15.15 4.67 16.49
C TRP A 262 -14.41 5.80 17.21
N GLY A 263 -14.89 6.22 18.38
CA GLY A 263 -14.23 7.25 19.18
C GLY A 263 -12.82 6.86 19.62
N ARG A 264 -12.58 5.57 19.93
CA ARG A 264 -11.22 5.07 20.23
C ARG A 264 -10.34 5.02 18.98
N TYR A 265 -10.91 4.59 17.85
CA TYR A 265 -10.22 4.57 16.55
C TYR A 265 -9.78 5.99 16.16
N VAL A 266 -10.69 6.95 16.11
CA VAL A 266 -10.39 8.35 15.75
C VAL A 266 -9.46 9.03 16.76
N LYS A 267 -9.57 8.77 18.06
CA LYS A 267 -8.62 9.32 19.06
C LYS A 267 -7.22 8.70 18.99
N GLY A 268 -7.13 7.45 18.54
CA GLY A 268 -5.87 6.76 18.29
C GLY A 268 -5.18 7.22 17.00
N VAL A 269 -5.96 7.73 16.05
CA VAL A 269 -5.51 8.47 14.87
C VAL A 269 -5.34 9.94 15.28
N LYS A 270 -4.29 10.27 16.05
CA LYS A 270 -4.01 11.67 16.38
C LYS A 270 -3.67 12.44 15.09
N HIS A 271 -4.61 13.30 14.67
CA HIS A 271 -4.48 14.40 13.71
C HIS A 271 -3.35 14.22 12.67
N ILE A 272 -3.73 13.51 11.59
CA ILE A 272 -3.32 13.81 10.22
C ILE A 272 -3.68 15.27 9.92
#